data_AF-A0A833G3C1-F1
#
_entry.id   AF-A0A833G3C1-F1
#
_cell.length_a   1.000
_cell.length_b   1.000
_cell.length_c   1.000
_cell.angle_alpha   90.00
_cell.angle_beta   90.00
_cell.angle_gamma   90.00
#
_symmetry.space_group_name_H-M   'P 1'
#
loop_
_entity.id
_entity.type
_entity.pdbx_description
1 polymer ?
#
loop_
_entity_poly.entity_id
_entity_poly.type
_entity_poly.pdbx_seq_one_letter_code
_entity_poly.pdbx_strand_id
1 'polypeptide(L)'
;MSRGSIGLDERLNAYIVASHAPEHPVLAKLRSFTGVMPMASMQIAPEQGAFLAFLARLIGARNTLEIGTFTGYSALAVALALPADGRLVALDVNEEWTTVARAHWREAGVADRIELRLGPAGDSLE
;
A
#
# COMPACT_ATOMS: atom_id res chain seq x y z
N MET A 1 7.67 -11.94 -12.70
CA MET A 1 6.57 -11.01 -12.37
C MET A 1 6.04 -11.41 -11.00
N SER A 2 6.07 -10.53 -9.99
CA SER A 2 5.61 -10.91 -8.65
C SER A 2 4.08 -10.79 -8.58
N ARG A 3 3.38 -11.87 -8.95
CA ARG A 3 1.95 -12.09 -8.59
C ARG A 3 1.81 -12.72 -7.19
N GLY A 4 2.93 -12.82 -6.49
CA GLY A 4 3.13 -13.58 -5.28
C GLY A 4 4.64 -13.60 -4.95
N SER A 5 4.97 -13.97 -3.74
CA SER A 5 6.34 -13.87 -3.23
C SER A 5 7.35 -14.76 -3.99
N ILE A 6 8.62 -14.36 -4.01
CA ILE A 6 9.69 -15.00 -4.80
C ILE A 6 9.84 -16.48 -4.41
N GLY A 7 9.86 -17.37 -5.40
CA GLY A 7 10.12 -18.80 -5.19
C GLY A 7 8.89 -19.63 -4.77
N LEU A 8 7.69 -19.03 -4.74
CA LEU A 8 6.46 -19.75 -4.45
C LEU A 8 5.79 -20.24 -5.74
N ASP A 9 5.27 -21.47 -5.70
CA ASP A 9 4.30 -21.93 -6.69
C ASP A 9 2.91 -21.33 -6.41
N GLU A 10 2.01 -21.45 -7.38
CA GLU A 10 0.66 -20.88 -7.29
C GLU A 10 -0.15 -21.45 -6.12
N ARG A 11 0.02 -22.75 -5.83
CA ARG A 11 -0.68 -23.44 -4.76
C ARG A 11 -0.28 -22.89 -3.40
N LEU A 12 1.03 -22.71 -3.18
CA LEU A 12 1.59 -22.21 -1.94
C LEU A 12 1.29 -20.72 -1.76
N ASN A 13 1.36 -19.94 -2.84
CA ASN A 13 0.95 -18.53 -2.81
C ASN A 13 -0.52 -18.38 -2.42
N ALA A 14 -1.43 -19.17 -3.03
CA ALA A 14 -2.84 -19.17 -2.68
C ALA A 14 -3.08 -19.58 -1.22
N TYR A 15 -2.35 -20.58 -0.73
CA TYR A 15 -2.40 -20.98 0.68
C TYR A 15 -1.99 -19.85 1.63
N ILE A 16 -0.90 -19.14 1.34
CA ILE A 16 -0.44 -18.01 2.16
C ILE A 16 -1.47 -16.89 2.17
N VAL A 17 -2.00 -16.53 0.99
CA VAL A 17 -3.03 -15.49 0.86
C VAL A 17 -4.30 -15.85 1.64
N ALA A 18 -4.68 -17.13 1.65
CA ALA A 18 -5.83 -17.62 2.41
C ALA A 18 -5.58 -17.73 3.92
N SER A 19 -4.31 -17.70 4.37
CA SER A 19 -3.93 -17.93 5.77
C SER A 19 -3.95 -16.66 6.64
N HIS A 20 -4.11 -15.48 6.05
CA HIS A 20 -4.22 -14.21 6.78
C HIS A 20 -5.65 -13.65 6.74
N ALA A 21 -5.89 -12.59 7.53
CA ALA A 21 -7.18 -11.92 7.53
C ALA A 21 -7.57 -11.45 6.11
N PRO A 22 -8.88 -11.43 5.79
CA PRO A 22 -9.36 -10.93 4.52
C PRO A 22 -8.86 -9.51 4.24
N GLU A 23 -8.51 -9.28 2.98
CA GLU A 23 -8.10 -7.97 2.47
C GLU A 23 -9.24 -6.95 2.65
N HIS A 24 -8.91 -5.71 3.04
CA HIS A 24 -9.90 -4.63 3.09
C HIS A 24 -10.55 -4.45 1.71
N PRO A 25 -11.88 -4.24 1.59
CA PRO A 25 -12.55 -4.17 0.29
C PRO A 25 -11.93 -3.17 -0.69
N VAL A 26 -11.47 -2.03 -0.17
CA VAL A 26 -10.81 -0.98 -0.99
C VAL A 26 -9.40 -1.40 -1.44
N LEU A 27 -8.66 -2.19 -0.65
CA LEU A 27 -7.38 -2.76 -1.09
C LEU A 27 -7.62 -3.75 -2.23
N ALA A 28 -8.60 -4.66 -2.09
CA ALA A 28 -8.93 -5.62 -3.13
C ALA A 28 -9.36 -4.92 -4.43
N LYS A 29 -10.19 -3.88 -4.32
CA LYS A 29 -10.60 -3.03 -5.45
C LYS A 29 -9.41 -2.33 -6.10
N LEU A 30 -8.55 -1.67 -5.31
CA LEU A 30 -7.35 -0.99 -5.81
C LEU A 30 -6.42 -1.95 -6.54
N ARG A 31 -6.17 -3.13 -5.97
CA ARG A 31 -5.36 -4.18 -6.61
C ARG A 31 -5.94 -4.65 -7.93
N SER A 32 -7.25 -4.89 -7.99
CA SER A 32 -7.92 -5.26 -9.25
C SER A 32 -7.82 -4.14 -10.29
N PHE A 33 -7.98 -2.88 -9.87
CA PHE A 33 -7.83 -1.71 -10.74
C PHE A 33 -6.41 -1.56 -11.28
N THR A 34 -5.40 -1.56 -10.40
CA THR A 34 -3.99 -1.49 -10.77
C THR A 34 -3.53 -2.68 -11.60
N GLY A 35 -4.10 -3.87 -11.37
CA GLY A 35 -3.75 -5.11 -12.08
C GLY A 35 -3.93 -5.07 -13.61
N VAL A 36 -4.72 -4.13 -14.13
CA VAL A 36 -4.92 -3.94 -15.58
C VAL A 36 -4.22 -2.67 -16.13
N MET A 37 -3.51 -1.92 -15.28
CA MET A 37 -2.81 -0.69 -15.68
C MET A 37 -1.41 -0.98 -16.25
N PRO A 38 -0.85 -0.05 -17.04
CA PRO A 38 0.58 -0.07 -17.34
C PRO A 38 1.39 -0.13 -16.05
N MET A 39 2.52 -0.84 -16.08
CA MET A 39 3.42 -0.96 -14.92
C MET A 39 2.79 -1.59 -13.67
N ALA A 40 1.68 -2.32 -13.79
CA ALA A 40 1.01 -3.02 -12.68
C ALA A 40 1.96 -3.89 -11.82
N SER A 41 3.04 -4.39 -12.40
CA SER A 41 4.07 -5.17 -11.70
C SER A 41 4.87 -4.39 -10.64
N MET A 42 4.71 -3.06 -10.56
CA MET A 42 5.31 -2.23 -9.52
C MET A 42 4.57 -2.36 -8.17
N GLN A 43 3.29 -2.75 -8.17
CA GLN A 43 2.53 -2.91 -6.95
C GLN A 43 3.00 -4.13 -6.16
N ILE A 44 3.07 -4.01 -4.83
CA ILE A 44 3.29 -5.16 -3.94
C ILE A 44 2.12 -6.15 -4.02
N ALA A 45 2.41 -7.41 -3.68
CA ALA A 45 1.42 -8.47 -3.61
C ALA A 45 0.54 -8.36 -2.34
N PRO A 46 -0.66 -8.96 -2.32
CA PRO A 46 -1.58 -8.88 -1.18
C PRO A 46 -0.99 -9.32 0.14
N GLU A 47 -0.26 -10.44 0.12
CA GLU A 47 0.35 -11.02 1.32
C GLU A 47 1.46 -10.12 1.87
N GLN A 48 2.12 -9.34 1.01
CA GLN A 48 3.09 -8.33 1.43
C GLN A 48 2.40 -7.13 2.09
N GLY A 49 1.25 -6.69 1.56
CA GLY A 49 0.43 -5.65 2.20
C GLY A 49 -0.07 -6.08 3.58
N ALA A 50 -0.56 -7.31 3.71
CA ALA A 50 -0.95 -7.89 4.99
C ALA A 50 0.22 -7.97 5.97
N PHE A 51 1.41 -8.35 5.49
CA PHE A 51 2.63 -8.37 6.30
C PHE A 51 3.05 -6.98 6.79
N LEU A 52 3.03 -5.96 5.92
CA LEU A 52 3.34 -4.59 6.32
C LEU A 52 2.34 -4.04 7.35
N ALA A 53 1.04 -4.30 7.17
CA ALA A 53 0.01 -3.95 8.13
C ALA A 53 0.22 -4.64 9.49
N PHE A 54 0.60 -5.92 9.47
CA PHE A 54 0.95 -6.67 10.68
C PHE A 54 2.17 -6.05 11.38
N LEU A 55 3.25 -5.75 10.66
CA LEU A 55 4.44 -5.11 11.22
C LEU A 55 4.13 -3.74 11.82
N ALA A 56 3.36 -2.90 11.12
CA ALA A 56 2.96 -1.59 11.62
C ALA A 56 2.21 -1.67 12.96
N ARG A 57 1.29 -2.64 13.09
CA ARG A 57 0.60 -2.90 14.37
C ARG A 57 1.53 -3.45 15.43
N LEU A 58 2.38 -4.41 15.07
CA LEU A 58 3.27 -5.10 16.00
C LEU A 58 4.24 -4.13 16.67
N ILE A 59 4.80 -3.18 15.91
CA ILE A 59 5.74 -2.18 16.43
C ILE A 59 5.04 -0.95 17.04
N GLY A 60 3.70 -0.89 17.00
CA GLY A 60 2.94 0.27 17.45
C GLY A 60 3.24 1.54 16.64
N ALA A 61 3.40 1.41 15.32
CA ALA A 61 3.74 2.51 14.44
C ALA A 61 2.69 3.64 14.53
N ARG A 62 3.17 4.88 14.64
CA ARG A 62 2.33 6.09 14.62
C ARG A 62 2.73 7.07 13.53
N ASN A 63 4.02 7.19 13.22
CA ASN A 63 4.53 8.05 12.16
C ASN A 63 5.30 7.17 11.17
N THR A 64 4.83 7.10 9.93
CA THR A 64 5.44 6.28 8.89
C THR A 64 5.80 7.14 7.68
N LEU A 65 6.86 6.74 6.98
CA LEU A 65 7.28 7.34 5.72
C LEU A 65 7.25 6.26 4.65
N GLU A 66 6.58 6.53 3.54
CA GLU A 66 6.59 5.72 2.32
C GLU A 66 7.32 6.46 1.20
N ILE A 67 8.28 5.79 0.57
CA ILE A 67 9.02 6.30 -0.59
C ILE A 67 8.74 5.39 -1.78
N GLY A 68 8.10 5.94 -2.82
CA GLY A 68 7.53 5.17 -3.91
C GLY A 68 6.12 4.70 -3.56
N THR A 69 5.14 5.52 -3.93
CA THR A 69 3.72 5.33 -3.62
C THR A 69 2.97 4.64 -4.76
N PHE A 70 3.31 4.96 -6.02
CA PHE A 70 2.61 4.48 -7.21
C PHE A 70 1.08 4.67 -7.08
N THR A 71 0.29 3.61 -7.22
CA THR A 71 -1.17 3.63 -7.07
C THR A 71 -1.63 3.56 -5.60
N GLY A 72 -0.72 3.50 -4.64
CA GLY A 72 -0.98 3.71 -3.21
C GLY A 72 -1.39 2.48 -2.40
N TYR A 73 -1.18 1.27 -2.92
CA TYR A 73 -1.61 0.04 -2.26
C TYR A 73 -0.88 -0.22 -0.93
N SER A 74 0.45 -0.04 -0.89
CA SER A 74 1.25 -0.20 0.32
C SER A 74 0.91 0.88 1.36
N ALA A 75 0.85 2.15 0.97
CA ALA A 75 0.41 3.24 1.85
C ALA A 75 -0.98 2.98 2.43
N LEU A 76 -1.92 2.50 1.61
CA LEU A 76 -3.27 2.17 2.07
C LEU A 76 -3.23 1.04 3.12
N ALA A 77 -2.48 -0.02 2.88
CA ALA A 77 -2.35 -1.14 3.82
C ALA A 77 -1.75 -0.69 5.17
N VAL A 78 -0.72 0.15 5.14
CA VAL A 78 -0.11 0.72 6.35
C VAL A 78 -1.07 1.69 7.04
N ALA A 79 -1.71 2.61 6.32
CA ALA A 79 -2.60 3.61 6.90
C ALA A 79 -3.84 2.99 7.59
N LEU A 80 -4.37 1.88 7.05
CA LEU A 80 -5.42 1.08 7.68
C LEU A 80 -4.97 0.36 8.96
N ALA A 81 -3.67 0.20 9.15
CA ALA A 81 -3.07 -0.43 10.32
C ALA A 81 -2.66 0.58 11.41
N LEU A 82 -2.50 1.85 11.06
CA LEU A 82 -2.18 2.93 12.00
C LEU A 82 -3.36 3.23 12.94
N PRO A 83 -3.08 3.71 14.17
CA PRO A 83 -4.13 4.25 15.03
C PRO A 83 -4.75 5.51 14.43
N ALA A 84 -5.88 5.97 14.98
CA ALA A 84 -6.60 7.14 14.46
C ALA A 84 -5.78 8.43 14.46
N ASP A 85 -4.83 8.56 15.39
CA ASP A 85 -3.89 9.67 15.50
C ASP A 85 -2.57 9.43 14.75
N GLY A 86 -2.45 8.30 14.04
CA GLY A 86 -1.29 7.98 13.22
C GLY A 86 -1.21 8.87 11.98
N ARG A 87 -0.01 8.94 11.39
CA ARG A 87 0.32 9.72 10.20
C ARG A 87 1.23 8.92 9.28
N LEU A 88 0.99 9.06 7.99
CA LEU A 88 1.81 8.52 6.92
C LEU A 88 2.18 9.65 5.97
N VAL A 89 3.47 9.89 5.77
CA VAL A 89 3.96 10.75 4.68
C VAL A 89 4.28 9.84 3.50
N ALA A 90 3.65 10.10 2.35
CA ALA A 90 3.85 9.36 1.11
C ALA A 90 4.61 10.25 0.12
N LEU A 91 5.74 9.75 -0.40
CA LEU A 91 6.57 10.44 -1.38
C LEU A 91 6.48 9.74 -2.73
N ASP A 92 6.19 10.49 -3.78
CA ASP A 92 6.24 10.00 -5.15
C ASP A 92 6.51 11.13 -6.15
N VAL A 93 7.07 10.78 -7.30
CA VAL A 93 7.36 11.73 -8.39
C VAL A 93 6.19 11.85 -9.38
N ASN A 94 5.27 10.88 -9.41
CA ASN A 94 4.26 10.77 -10.45
C ASN A 94 2.86 11.15 -9.95
N GLU A 95 2.34 12.28 -10.45
CA GLU A 95 1.00 12.77 -10.10
C GLU A 95 -0.14 11.90 -10.66
N GLU A 96 0.05 11.32 -11.84
CA GLU A 96 -0.97 10.51 -12.51
C GLU A 96 -1.29 9.26 -11.68
N TRP A 97 -0.26 8.52 -11.27
CA TRP A 97 -0.44 7.32 -10.42
C TRP A 97 -0.99 7.66 -9.05
N THR A 98 -0.47 8.73 -8.42
CA THR A 98 -0.91 9.11 -7.08
C THR A 98 -2.32 9.72 -7.05
N THR A 99 -2.88 10.12 -8.20
CA THR A 99 -4.30 10.46 -8.29
C THR A 99 -5.18 9.25 -8.02
N VAL A 100 -4.79 8.06 -8.49
CA VAL A 100 -5.46 6.79 -8.15
C VAL A 100 -5.35 6.52 -6.64
N ALA A 101 -4.16 6.71 -6.07
CA ALA A 101 -3.90 6.52 -4.65
C ALA A 101 -4.83 7.38 -3.79
N ARG A 102 -4.86 8.69 -4.03
CA ARG A 102 -5.71 9.65 -3.29
C ARG A 102 -7.20 9.28 -3.35
N ALA A 103 -7.70 8.82 -4.50
CA ALA A 103 -9.09 8.40 -4.63
C ALA A 103 -9.42 7.21 -3.72
N HIS A 104 -8.56 6.19 -3.71
CA HIS A 104 -8.78 4.98 -2.90
C HIS A 104 -8.54 5.22 -1.41
N TRP A 105 -7.60 6.08 -1.02
CA TRP A 105 -7.42 6.47 0.38
C TRP A 105 -8.65 7.20 0.94
N ARG A 106 -9.29 8.05 0.13
CA ARG A 106 -10.55 8.71 0.50
C ARG A 106 -11.68 7.70 0.64
N GLU A 107 -11.81 6.79 -0.33
CA GLU A 107 -12.81 5.71 -0.29
C GLU A 107 -12.65 4.81 0.95
N ALA A 108 -11.42 4.53 1.37
CA ALA A 108 -11.12 3.76 2.56
C ALA A 108 -11.22 4.54 3.88
N GLY A 109 -11.47 5.86 3.84
CA GLY A 109 -11.58 6.69 5.04
C GLY A 109 -10.28 6.90 5.80
N VAL A 110 -9.13 6.84 5.11
CA VAL A 110 -7.79 7.06 5.70
C VAL A 110 -7.03 8.23 5.07
N ALA A 111 -7.69 9.02 4.22
CA ALA A 111 -7.04 10.15 3.55
C ALA A 111 -6.64 11.26 4.53
N ASP A 112 -7.29 11.36 5.68
CA ASP A 112 -7.01 12.34 6.75
C ASP A 112 -5.64 12.15 7.41
N ARG A 113 -5.07 10.95 7.33
CA ARG A 113 -3.76 10.60 7.91
C ARG A 113 -2.65 10.37 6.90
N ILE A 114 -2.93 10.53 5.61
CA ILE A 114 -1.92 10.38 4.55
C ILE A 114 -1.60 11.75 3.96
N GLU A 115 -0.38 12.20 4.15
CA GLU A 115 0.18 13.40 3.53
C GLU A 115 1.01 12.98 2.31
N LEU A 116 0.49 13.22 1.10
CA LEU A 116 1.25 12.99 -0.13
C LEU A 116 2.06 14.23 -0.48
N ARG A 117 3.36 14.05 -0.72
CA ARG A 117 4.26 15.07 -1.26
C ARG A 117 4.78 14.63 -2.62
N LEU A 118 4.53 15.46 -3.63
CA LEU A 118 5.00 15.21 -4.99
C LEU A 118 6.39 15.80 -5.19
N GLY A 119 7.28 15.03 -5.81
CA GLY A 119 8.64 15.43 -6.15
C GLY A 119 9.66 14.33 -5.87
N PRO A 120 10.93 14.55 -6.23
CA PRO A 120 12.03 13.67 -5.81
C PRO A 120 12.02 13.49 -4.30
N ALA A 121 12.05 12.25 -3.82
CA ALA A 121 11.97 11.98 -2.38
C ALA A 121 13.07 12.71 -1.59
N GLY A 122 14.28 12.83 -2.15
CA GLY A 122 15.41 13.51 -1.53
C GLY A 122 15.13 14.95 -1.11
N ASP A 123 14.24 15.65 -1.80
CA ASP A 123 13.87 17.05 -1.50
C ASP A 123 12.99 17.16 -0.23
N SER A 124 12.56 16.03 0.33
CA SER A 124 11.68 15.94 1.51
C SER A 124 12.31 15.24 2.72
N LEU A 125 13.62 14.93 2.69
CA LEU A 125 14.32 14.10 3.70
C LEU A 125 15.25 14.90 4.64
N GLU A 126 15.01 16.18 4.84
CA GLU A 126 15.78 17.02 5.76
C GLU A 126 15.45 16.78 7.25
#